data_AF-A0A4R9JNH6-F1
#
_entry.id   AF-A0A4R9JNH6-F1
#
_cell.length_a   1.000
_cell.length_b   1.000
_cell.length_c   1.000
_cell.angle_alpha   90.00
_cell.angle_beta   90.00
_cell.angle_gamma   90.00
#
_symmetry.space_group_name_H-M   'P 1'
#
loop_
_entity.id
_entity.type
_entity.pdbx_description
1 polymer ?
#
loop_
_entity_poly.entity_id
_entity_poly.type
_entity_poly.pdbx_seq_one_letter_code
_entity_poly.pdbx_strand_id
1 'polypeptide(L)'
;MSYEAYKLIHIFGMYLLFFSLGGVALYSINGGKKSDNKFKAFVAIFHGVGLLLLLVAGFGLMKFRDISHSALPVWIILKIVIWLAFGGLLTLAYKNAKYAKILWFVFPIMGLFAAYLAFYQPS
;
A
#
# COMPACT_ATOMS: atom_id res chain seq x y z
N MET A 1 20.13 -8.54 6.60
CA MET A 1 20.07 -7.79 5.33
C MET A 1 20.47 -6.34 5.59
N SER A 2 21.01 -5.64 4.58
CA SER A 2 21.41 -4.23 4.71
C SER A 2 20.19 -3.29 4.69
N TYR A 3 20.42 -2.02 5.04
CA TYR A 3 19.40 -0.97 4.97
C TYR A 3 18.85 -0.83 3.55
N GLU A 4 19.73 -0.83 2.55
CA GLU A 4 19.41 -0.70 1.12
C GLU A 4 18.53 -1.85 0.64
N ALA A 5 18.82 -3.08 1.10
CA ALA A 5 18.03 -4.25 0.74
C ALA A 5 16.60 -4.16 1.26
N TYR A 6 16.41 -3.78 2.53
CA TYR A 6 15.06 -3.54 3.06
C TYR A 6 14.37 -2.37 2.35
N LYS A 7 15.08 -1.29 2.07
CA LYS A 7 14.54 -0.12 1.37
C LYS A 7 14.06 -0.50 -0.04
N LEU A 8 14.83 -1.30 -0.77
CA LEU A 8 14.48 -1.77 -2.10
C LEU A 8 13.22 -2.65 -2.06
N ILE A 9 13.14 -3.59 -1.11
CA ILE A 9 11.94 -4.43 -0.93
C ILE A 9 10.72 -3.58 -0.59
N HIS A 10 10.86 -2.59 0.30
CA HIS A 10 9.78 -1.70 0.69
C HIS A 10 9.25 -0.90 -0.52
N ILE A 11 10.15 -0.35 -1.35
CA ILE A 11 9.79 0.38 -2.57
C ILE A 11 9.14 -0.55 -3.61
N PHE A 12 9.68 -1.75 -3.81
CA PHE A 12 9.09 -2.72 -4.72
C PHE A 12 7.68 -3.13 -4.27
N GLY A 13 7.48 -3.33 -2.96
CA GLY A 13 6.15 -3.56 -2.37
C GLY A 13 5.18 -2.43 -2.68
N MET A 14 5.61 -1.17 -2.60
CA MET A 14 4.80 -0.01 -3.00
C MET A 14 4.41 -0.07 -4.48
N TYR A 15 5.35 -0.40 -5.37
CA TYR A 15 5.04 -0.49 -6.80
C TYR A 15 3.98 -1.56 -7.08
N LEU A 16 4.11 -2.76 -6.51
CA LEU A 16 3.10 -3.81 -6.69
C LEU A 16 1.72 -3.38 -6.13
N LEU A 17 1.71 -2.74 -4.95
CA LEU A 17 0.49 -2.25 -4.32
C LEU A 17 -0.21 -1.19 -5.17
N PHE A 18 0.49 -0.12 -5.55
CA PHE A 18 -0.12 0.97 -6.32
C PHE A 18 -0.45 0.56 -7.76
N PHE A 19 0.35 -0.32 -8.37
CA PHE A 19 0.07 -0.84 -9.71
C PHE A 19 -1.23 -1.66 -9.73
N SER A 20 -1.42 -2.55 -8.75
CA SER A 20 -2.65 -3.33 -8.63
C SER A 20 -3.88 -2.45 -8.32
N LEU A 21 -3.76 -1.51 -7.38
CA LEU A 21 -4.85 -0.61 -7.01
C LEU A 21 -5.26 0.34 -8.16
N GLY A 22 -4.28 0.94 -8.84
CA GLY A 22 -4.52 1.82 -10.00
C GLY A 22 -5.15 1.07 -11.17
N GLY A 23 -4.67 -0.14 -11.47
CA GLY A 23 -5.24 -1.00 -12.51
C GLY A 23 -6.70 -1.36 -12.22
N VAL A 24 -7.03 -1.72 -10.98
CA VAL A 24 -8.42 -2.02 -10.58
C VAL A 24 -9.31 -0.79 -10.63
N ALA A 25 -8.84 0.35 -10.10
CA ALA A 25 -9.62 1.57 -10.12
C ALA A 25 -9.96 1.96 -11.56
N LEU A 26 -8.98 2.00 -12.48
CA LEU A 26 -9.23 2.31 -13.89
C LEU A 26 -10.18 1.30 -14.54
N TYR A 27 -9.98 0.01 -14.31
CA TYR A 27 -10.82 -1.04 -14.86
C TYR A 27 -12.29 -0.88 -14.41
N SER A 28 -12.53 -0.62 -13.12
CA SER A 28 -13.87 -0.45 -12.58
C SER A 28 -14.50 0.91 -12.93
N ILE A 29 -13.71 1.97 -13.13
CA ILE A 29 -14.18 3.25 -13.68
C ILE A 29 -14.78 3.04 -15.07
N ASN A 30 -14.16 2.19 -15.89
CA ASN A 30 -14.59 1.86 -17.24
C ASN A 30 -15.70 0.77 -17.29
N GLY A 31 -16.38 0.52 -16.17
CA GLY A 31 -17.51 -0.42 -16.10
C GLY A 31 -17.12 -1.89 -15.88
N GLY A 32 -15.83 -2.18 -15.70
CA GLY A 32 -15.33 -3.53 -15.43
C GLY A 32 -15.77 -4.07 -14.08
N LYS A 33 -16.22 -5.32 -14.05
CA LYS A 33 -16.60 -6.05 -12.82
C LYS A 33 -15.55 -7.10 -12.46
N LYS A 34 -15.39 -7.37 -11.16
CA LYS A 34 -14.42 -8.38 -10.68
C LYS A 34 -14.65 -9.77 -11.29
N SER A 35 -15.89 -10.17 -11.55
CA SER A 35 -16.23 -11.44 -12.19
C SER A 35 -15.57 -11.59 -13.56
N ASP A 36 -15.52 -10.49 -14.31
CA ASP A 36 -15.18 -10.45 -15.74
C ASP A 36 -13.68 -10.17 -15.95
N ASN A 37 -12.97 -9.78 -14.88
CA ASN A 37 -11.53 -9.53 -14.93
C ASN A 37 -10.76 -10.85 -14.95
N LYS A 38 -10.28 -11.24 -16.15
CA LYS A 38 -9.46 -12.43 -16.37
C LYS A 38 -8.11 -12.40 -15.63
N PHE A 39 -7.64 -11.21 -15.25
CA PHE A 39 -6.36 -11.00 -14.55
C PHE A 39 -6.54 -10.78 -13.03
N LYS A 40 -7.75 -11.00 -12.48
CA LYS A 40 -8.08 -10.74 -11.06
C LYS A 40 -7.17 -11.46 -10.06
N ALA A 41 -6.67 -12.66 -10.42
CA ALA A 41 -5.77 -13.42 -9.55
C ALA A 41 -4.41 -12.71 -9.40
N PHE A 42 -3.81 -12.28 -10.51
CA PHE A 42 -2.56 -11.53 -10.48
C PHE A 42 -2.71 -10.17 -9.79
N VAL A 43 -3.83 -9.48 -9.99
CA VAL A 43 -4.16 -8.25 -9.25
C VAL A 43 -4.16 -8.51 -7.74
N ALA A 44 -4.82 -9.58 -7.28
CA ALA A 44 -4.87 -9.92 -5.86
C ALA A 44 -3.49 -10.32 -5.32
N ILE A 45 -2.68 -11.04 -6.11
CA ILE A 45 -1.29 -11.39 -5.74
C ILE A 45 -0.44 -10.13 -5.62
N PHE A 46 -0.45 -9.25 -6.62
CA PHE A 46 0.35 -8.02 -6.60
C PHE A 46 -0.05 -7.14 -5.41
N HIS A 47 -1.35 -7.02 -5.14
CA HIS A 47 -1.84 -6.28 -3.98
C HIS A 47 -1.39 -6.92 -2.66
N GLY A 48 -1.68 -8.20 -2.46
CA GLY A 48 -1.38 -8.91 -1.21
C GLY A 48 0.11 -9.04 -0.93
N VAL A 49 0.89 -9.46 -1.93
CA VAL A 49 2.36 -9.56 -1.84
C VAL A 49 2.96 -8.16 -1.69
N GLY A 50 2.50 -7.17 -2.44
CA GLY A 50 2.96 -5.78 -2.30
C GLY A 50 2.79 -5.26 -0.88
N LEU A 51 1.62 -5.50 -0.28
CA LEU A 51 1.32 -5.13 1.11
C LEU A 51 2.19 -5.88 2.12
N LEU A 52 2.39 -7.18 1.92
CA LEU A 52 3.24 -8.01 2.77
C LEU A 52 4.70 -7.52 2.74
N LEU A 53 5.25 -7.31 1.55
CA LEU A 53 6.62 -6.80 1.39
C LEU A 53 6.79 -5.43 2.02
N LEU A 54 5.81 -4.54 1.85
CA LEU A 54 5.76 -3.22 2.48
C LEU A 54 5.87 -3.32 4.01
N LEU A 55 5.03 -4.16 4.63
CA LEU A 55 5.01 -4.31 6.08
C LEU A 55 6.29 -4.96 6.61
N VAL A 56 6.68 -6.11 6.05
CA VAL A 56 7.87 -6.85 6.51
C VAL A 56 9.15 -6.01 6.35
N ALA A 57 9.33 -5.37 5.20
CA ALA A 57 10.49 -4.52 4.99
C ALA A 57 10.42 -3.22 5.81
N GLY A 58 9.22 -2.69 6.05
CA GLY A 58 9.00 -1.53 6.92
C GLY A 58 9.46 -1.79 8.35
N PHE A 59 9.08 -2.94 8.92
CA PHE A 59 9.58 -3.38 10.22
C PHE A 59 11.09 -3.64 10.20
N GLY A 60 11.61 -4.25 9.13
CA GLY A 60 13.07 -4.43 8.96
C GLY A 60 13.86 -3.11 8.95
N LEU A 61 13.31 -2.04 8.37
CA LEU A 61 13.92 -0.71 8.35
C LEU A 61 13.98 -0.05 9.73
N MET A 62 13.11 -0.44 10.67
CA MET A 62 13.09 0.14 12.02
C MET A 62 14.38 -0.15 12.80
N LYS A 63 15.00 -1.30 12.55
CA LYS A 63 16.29 -1.68 13.17
C LYS A 63 17.36 -0.62 12.94
N PHE A 64 17.38 0.03 11.79
CA PHE A 64 18.40 1.04 11.42
C PHE A 64 18.12 2.42 12.00
N ARG A 65 17.07 2.55 12.83
CA ARG A 65 16.68 3.78 13.52
C ARG A 65 16.56 3.55 15.03
N ASP A 66 17.03 2.40 15.53
CA ASP A 66 16.93 1.99 16.93
C ASP A 66 15.50 2.01 17.50
N ILE A 67 14.50 1.79 16.64
CA ILE A 67 13.09 1.80 17.05
C ILE A 67 12.67 0.38 17.47
N SER A 68 12.24 0.24 18.72
CA SER A 68 11.70 -1.01 19.25
C SER A 68 10.28 -1.30 18.73
N HIS A 69 9.97 -2.58 18.53
CA HIS A 69 8.60 -3.03 18.23
C HIS A 69 7.63 -2.85 19.41
N SER A 70 8.12 -2.75 20.64
CA SER A 70 7.29 -2.59 21.85
C SER A 70 6.81 -1.16 22.11
N ALA A 71 7.43 -0.17 21.45
CA ALA A 71 7.15 1.24 21.65
C ALA A 71 7.19 1.96 20.29
N LEU A 72 6.19 1.67 19.45
CA LEU A 72 6.10 2.26 18.11
C LEU A 72 5.79 3.76 18.22
N PRO A 73 6.62 4.64 17.60
CA PRO A 73 6.27 6.03 17.44
C PRO A 73 4.94 6.20 16.70
N VAL A 74 4.21 7.26 17.03
CA VAL A 74 2.88 7.55 16.44
C VAL A 74 2.92 7.54 14.91
N TRP A 75 3.98 8.08 14.29
CA TRP A 75 4.11 8.09 12.83
C TRP A 75 4.19 6.69 12.20
N ILE A 76 4.78 5.70 12.90
CA ILE A 76 4.80 4.30 12.44
C ILE A 76 3.40 3.71 12.55
N ILE A 77 2.71 3.93 13.67
CA ILE A 77 1.33 3.45 13.88
C ILE A 77 0.43 3.99 12.77
N LEU A 78 0.50 5.29 12.47
CA LEU A 78 -0.26 5.91 11.39
C LEU A 78 0.06 5.28 10.03
N LYS A 79 1.33 5.00 9.71
CA LYS A 79 1.70 4.29 8.48
C LYS A 79 1.13 2.87 8.43
N ILE A 80 1.16 2.13 9.53
CA ILE A 80 0.57 0.78 9.60
C ILE A 80 -0.93 0.86 9.34
N VAL A 81 -1.64 1.80 9.96
CA VAL A 81 -3.07 2.02 9.71
C VAL A 81 -3.34 2.32 8.24
N ILE A 82 -2.53 3.16 7.59
CA ILE A 82 -2.64 3.45 6.16
C ILE A 82 -2.47 2.17 5.33
N TRP A 83 -1.44 1.35 5.61
CA TRP A 83 -1.22 0.08 4.89
C TRP A 83 -2.37 -0.91 5.10
N LEU A 84 -2.88 -1.04 6.32
CA LEU A 84 -4.04 -1.89 6.60
C LEU A 84 -5.31 -1.39 5.88
N ALA A 85 -5.50 -0.08 5.80
CA ALA A 85 -6.59 0.51 5.04
C ALA A 85 -6.49 0.14 3.55
N PHE A 86 -5.30 0.27 2.94
CA PHE A 86 -5.08 -0.20 1.56
C PHE A 86 -5.42 -1.68 1.36
N GLY A 87 -5.21 -2.51 2.39
CA GLY A 87 -5.65 -3.91 2.42
C GLY A 87 -7.13 -4.09 2.09
N GLY A 88 -8.00 -3.30 2.71
CA GLY A 88 -9.45 -3.35 2.48
C GLY A 88 -9.91 -2.64 1.21
N LEU A 89 -9.22 -1.57 0.80
CA LEU A 89 -9.68 -0.68 -0.27
C LEU A 89 -9.69 -1.33 -1.67
N LEU A 90 -8.92 -2.41 -1.90
CA LEU A 90 -9.00 -3.17 -3.15
C LEU A 90 -10.42 -3.69 -3.42
N THR A 91 -11.08 -4.21 -2.38
CA THR A 91 -12.45 -4.73 -2.49
C THR A 91 -13.44 -3.61 -2.80
N LEU A 92 -13.23 -2.43 -2.18
CA LEU A 92 -14.07 -1.26 -2.44
C LEU A 92 -13.87 -0.70 -3.86
N ALA A 93 -12.65 -0.75 -4.40
CA ALA A 93 -12.35 -0.33 -5.76
C ALA A 93 -13.09 -1.17 -6.82
N TYR A 94 -13.26 -2.47 -6.57
CA TYR A 94 -14.05 -3.35 -7.44
C TYR A 94 -15.58 -3.22 -7.26
N LYS A 95 -16.06 -2.51 -6.24
CA LYS A 95 -17.49 -2.51 -5.87
C LYS A 95 -18.36 -1.81 -6.91
N ASN A 96 -17.95 -0.62 -7.36
CA ASN A 96 -18.60 0.12 -8.45
C ASN A 96 -17.71 1.29 -8.92
N ALA A 97 -18.07 1.86 -10.08
CA ALA A 97 -17.36 2.99 -10.66
C ALA A 97 -17.31 4.24 -9.77
N LYS A 98 -18.35 4.49 -8.96
CA LYS A 98 -18.38 5.66 -8.04
C LYS A 98 -17.25 5.59 -7.03
N TYR A 99 -17.11 4.45 -6.34
CA TYR A 99 -16.02 4.27 -5.39
C TYR A 99 -14.66 4.25 -6.07
N ALA A 100 -14.53 3.58 -7.23
CA ALA A 100 -13.28 3.56 -7.99
C ALA A 100 -12.80 4.96 -8.39
N LYS A 101 -13.69 5.86 -8.82
CA LYS A 101 -13.36 7.27 -9.15
C LYS A 101 -12.82 8.04 -7.95
N ILE A 102 -13.43 7.86 -6.77
CA ILE A 102 -12.94 8.49 -5.53
C ILE A 102 -11.57 7.90 -5.17
N LEU A 103 -11.45 6.58 -5.22
CA LEU A 103 -10.24 5.86 -4.84
C LEU A 103 -9.05 6.15 -5.75
N TRP A 104 -9.29 6.45 -7.03
CA TRP A 104 -8.26 6.93 -7.95
C TRP A 104 -7.44 8.10 -7.39
N PHE A 105 -8.09 9.04 -6.68
CA PHE A 105 -7.43 10.18 -6.04
C PHE A 105 -7.02 9.89 -4.59
N VAL A 106 -7.81 9.09 -3.86
CA VAL A 106 -7.48 8.75 -2.47
C VAL A 106 -6.20 7.92 -2.39
N PHE A 107 -5.94 6.99 -3.32
CA PHE A 107 -4.73 6.18 -3.32
C PHE A 107 -3.43 7.00 -3.34
N PRO A 108 -3.19 7.90 -4.32
CA PRO A 108 -1.98 8.71 -4.33
C PRO A 108 -1.90 9.66 -3.12
N ILE A 109 -3.03 10.20 -2.64
CA ILE A 109 -3.03 11.08 -1.44
C ILE A 109 -2.63 10.30 -0.19
N MET A 110 -3.17 9.10 0.02
CA MET A 110 -2.78 8.25 1.15
C MET A 110 -1.32 7.80 1.04
N GLY A 111 -0.85 7.48 -0.17
CA GLY A 111 0.55 7.16 -0.43
C GLY A 111 1.48 8.34 -0.13
N LEU A 112 1.11 9.54 -0.57
CA LEU A 112 1.82 10.77 -0.27
C LEU A 112 1.86 11.05 1.23
N PHE A 113 0.75 10.87 1.94
CA PHE A 113 0.70 11.06 3.39
C PHE A 113 1.59 10.04 4.13
N ALA A 114 1.59 8.77 3.71
CA ALA A 114 2.51 7.77 4.26
C ALA A 114 3.99 8.07 3.97
N ALA A 115 4.29 8.66 2.81
CA ALA A 115 5.63 9.13 2.47
C ALA A 115 6.02 10.37 3.30
N TYR A 116 5.11 11.32 3.47
CA TYR A 116 5.29 12.49 4.32
C TYR A 116 5.66 12.09 5.76
N LEU A 117 4.91 11.15 6.35
CA LEU A 117 5.22 10.60 7.67
C LEU A 117 6.59 9.92 7.76
N ALA A 118 7.17 9.50 6.63
CA ALA A 118 8.48 8.83 6.55
C ALA A 118 9.65 9.77 6.20
N PHE A 119 9.36 11.00 5.77
CA PHE A 119 10.37 12.04 5.54
C PHE A 119 10.42 13.07 6.68
N TYR A 120 9.27 13.36 7.28
CA TYR A 120 9.10 14.42 8.28
C TYR A 120 8.74 13.86 9.67
N GLN A 121 9.00 12.58 9.93
CA GLN A 121 8.89 12.04 11.29
C GLN A 121 9.77 12.84 12.25
N PRO A 122 9.30 13.05 13.49
CA PRO A 122 10.18 13.49 14.57
C PRO A 122 11.35 12.51 14.69
N SER A 123 12.56 13.07 14.84
CA SER A 123 13.77 12.30 15.17
C SER A 123 13.60 11.57 16.50
#